data_AF-A0A974APZ3-F1
#
_entry.id   AF-A0A974APZ3-F1
#
_cell.length_a   1.000
_cell.length_b   1.000
_cell.length_c   1.000
_cell.angle_alpha   90.00
_cell.angle_beta   90.00
_cell.angle_gamma   90.00
#
_symmetry.space_group_name_H-M   'P 1'
#
loop_
_entity.id
_entity.type
_entity.pdbx_description
1 polymer ?
#
loop_
_entity_poly.entity_id
_entity_poly.type
_entity_poly.pdbx_seq_one_letter_code
_entity_poly.pdbx_strand_id
1 'polypeptide(L)'
;YEDWPLYEKAVVEGLNQWARKGRKLTILAHHFDAMRRVHHRFVEWRVRWDHLVECRVCKGVEASEFPSALWTPSWALRRLDPVRCTGVASTEARMRLLLREELDEHKRQSTPGFPASTLGL
;
A
#
# COMPACT_ATOMS: atom_id res chain seq x y z
N TYR A 1 -0.68 -5.66 -7.63
CA TYR A 1 0.21 -4.94 -6.68
C TYR A 1 1.63 -4.82 -7.21
N GLU A 2 2.07 -5.73 -8.10
CA GLU A 2 3.36 -5.65 -8.81
C GLU A 2 3.54 -4.37 -9.65
N ASP A 3 2.47 -3.83 -10.23
CA ASP A 3 2.56 -2.61 -11.06
C ASP A 3 2.77 -1.31 -10.28
N TRP A 4 2.74 -1.33 -8.95
CA TRP A 4 3.04 -0.11 -8.20
C TRP A 4 4.53 0.20 -8.30
N PRO A 5 4.94 1.44 -8.59
CA PRO A 5 6.34 1.80 -8.85
C PRO A 5 7.21 1.85 -7.57
N LEU A 6 6.97 0.98 -6.60
CA LEU A 6 7.68 0.93 -5.31
C LEU A 6 9.15 0.49 -5.45
N TYR A 7 9.55 -0.03 -6.61
CA TYR A 7 10.95 -0.30 -6.93
C TYR A 7 11.70 0.93 -7.47
N GLU A 8 10.97 1.97 -7.88
CA GLU A 8 11.58 3.14 -8.50
C GLU A 8 12.28 4.01 -7.46
N LYS A 9 13.45 4.52 -7.83
CA LYS A 9 14.26 5.38 -6.97
C LYS A 9 13.50 6.64 -6.56
N ALA A 10 12.82 7.29 -7.51
CA ALA A 10 12.06 8.52 -7.28
C ALA A 10 10.93 8.33 -6.25
N VAL A 11 10.25 7.17 -6.28
CA VAL A 11 9.19 6.85 -5.33
C VAL A 11 9.76 6.68 -3.92
N VAL A 12 10.87 5.95 -3.77
CA VAL A 12 11.52 5.76 -2.47
C VAL A 12 12.11 7.06 -1.93
N GLU A 13 12.61 7.95 -2.78
CA GLU A 13 13.04 9.30 -2.39
C GLU A 13 11.86 10.14 -1.88
N GLY A 14 10.71 10.10 -2.56
CA GLY A 14 9.49 10.74 -2.09
C GLY A 14 9.02 10.18 -0.74
N LEU A 15 9.05 8.85 -0.57
CA LEU A 15 8.74 8.19 0.70
C LEU A 15 9.70 8.60 1.82
N ASN A 16 11.00 8.74 1.53
CA ASN A 16 11.99 9.26 2.47
C ASN A 16 11.70 10.70 2.91
N GLN A 17 11.33 11.58 1.99
CA GLN A 17 10.99 12.97 2.33
C GLN A 17 9.70 13.07 3.17
N TRP A 18 8.78 12.16 2.93
CA TRP A 18 7.51 12.02 3.64
C TRP A 18 7.67 11.41 5.04
N ALA A 19 8.63 10.49 5.24
CA ALA A 19 8.86 9.75 6.47
C ALA A 19 9.23 10.68 7.64
N ARG A 20 8.25 11.00 8.47
CA ARG A 20 8.38 11.88 9.64
C ARG A 20 7.52 11.37 10.79
N LYS A 21 7.81 11.82 12.01
CA LYS A 21 7.05 11.46 13.21
C LYS A 21 5.56 11.76 13.02
N GLY A 22 4.69 10.84 13.45
CA GLY A 22 3.22 10.96 13.36
C GLY A 22 2.62 10.56 12.00
N ARG A 23 3.44 10.05 11.07
CA ARG A 23 2.95 9.48 9.80
C ARG A 23 2.72 7.98 9.93
N LYS A 24 1.80 7.45 9.13
CA LYS A 24 1.53 6.02 9.02
C LYS A 24 1.17 5.66 7.58
N LEU A 25 1.80 4.63 7.05
CA LEU A 25 1.51 3.99 5.78
C LEU A 25 0.97 2.59 6.09
N THR A 26 -0.24 2.27 5.61
CA THR A 26 -0.76 0.90 5.66
C THR A 26 -0.77 0.35 4.25
N ILE A 27 -0.13 -0.80 4.05
CA ILE A 27 -0.20 -1.55 2.79
C ILE A 27 -1.04 -2.79 3.04
N LEU A 28 -2.08 -2.93 2.22
CA LEU A 28 -2.97 -4.07 2.20
C LEU A 28 -2.68 -4.85 0.91
N ALA A 29 -2.51 -6.16 1.02
CA ALA A 29 -2.29 -7.03 -0.12
C ALA A 29 -2.84 -8.44 0.15
N HIS A 30 -3.06 -9.22 -0.91
CA HIS A 30 -3.39 -10.65 -0.79
C HIS A 30 -2.20 -11.49 -0.32
N HIS A 31 -1.01 -11.13 -0.77
CA HIS A 31 0.26 -11.71 -0.35
C HIS A 31 1.37 -10.73 -0.74
N PHE A 32 2.59 -10.99 -0.27
CA PHE A 32 3.73 -10.07 -0.44
C PHE A 32 4.94 -10.74 -1.12
N ASP A 33 4.73 -11.85 -1.83
CA ASP A 33 5.84 -12.63 -2.40
C ASP A 33 6.62 -11.83 -3.44
N ALA A 34 5.91 -11.05 -4.28
CA ALA A 34 6.56 -10.17 -5.24
C ALA A 34 7.18 -8.92 -4.59
N MET A 35 6.81 -8.58 -3.35
CA MET A 35 7.34 -7.37 -2.68
C MET A 35 8.86 -7.46 -2.48
N ARG A 36 9.36 -8.63 -2.05
CA ARG A 36 10.81 -8.85 -1.89
C ARG A 36 11.53 -8.98 -3.23
N ARG A 37 10.88 -9.55 -4.25
CA ARG A 37 11.49 -9.82 -5.56
C ARG A 37 11.56 -8.58 -6.45
N VAL A 38 10.47 -7.82 -6.49
CA VAL A 38 10.29 -6.68 -7.41
C VAL A 38 10.65 -5.37 -6.72
N HIS A 39 10.17 -5.15 -5.49
CA HIS A 39 10.24 -3.85 -4.81
C HIS A 39 11.37 -3.78 -3.76
N HIS A 40 12.56 -4.28 -4.09
CA HIS A 40 13.70 -4.36 -3.17
C HIS A 40 14.03 -3.03 -2.47
N ARG A 41 14.03 -1.90 -3.21
CA ARG A 41 14.30 -0.57 -2.63
C ARG A 41 13.27 -0.17 -1.57
N PHE A 42 12.00 -0.46 -1.80
CA PHE A 42 10.96 -0.22 -0.81
C PHE A 42 11.15 -1.11 0.41
N VAL A 43 11.52 -2.38 0.21
CA VAL A 43 11.75 -3.31 1.33
C VAL A 43 12.91 -2.81 2.20
N GLU A 44 14.03 -2.41 1.61
CA GLU A 44 15.17 -1.81 2.33
C GLU A 44 14.76 -0.53 3.08
N TRP A 45 14.05 0.38 2.40
CA TRP A 45 13.53 1.60 3.01
C TRP A 45 12.60 1.29 4.19
N ARG A 46 11.71 0.31 4.04
CA ARG A 46 10.76 -0.09 5.07
C ARG A 46 11.45 -0.64 6.32
N VAL A 47 12.58 -1.34 6.19
CA VAL A 47 13.35 -1.79 7.38
C VAL A 47 13.74 -0.61 8.26
N ARG A 48 14.16 0.52 7.67
CA ARG A 48 14.53 1.73 8.40
C ARG A 48 13.32 2.44 9.05
N TRP A 49 12.15 2.31 8.44
CA TRP A 49 10.93 3.02 8.82
C TRP A 49 9.82 2.06 9.26
N ASP A 50 10.18 0.93 9.89
CA ASP A 50 9.22 -0.14 10.23
C ASP A 50 8.05 0.38 11.07
N HIS A 51 8.33 1.28 12.00
CA HIS A 51 7.38 1.91 12.90
C HIS A 51 6.35 2.81 12.18
N LEU A 52 6.63 3.25 10.95
CA LEU A 52 5.70 4.02 10.12
C LEU A 52 4.89 3.14 9.18
N VAL A 53 5.29 1.90 8.94
CA VAL A 53 4.74 1.05 7.87
C VAL A 53 4.10 -0.20 8.44
N GLU A 54 2.77 -0.25 8.37
CA GLU A 54 1.98 -1.44 8.68
C GLU A 54 1.70 -2.21 7.38
N CYS A 55 1.93 -3.52 7.38
CA CYS A 55 1.54 -4.39 6.27
C CYS A 55 0.58 -5.45 6.76
N ARG A 56 -0.49 -5.65 5.99
CA ARG A 56 -1.54 -6.60 6.33
C ARG A 56 -1.95 -7.42 5.12
N VAL A 57 -2.27 -8.67 5.40
CA VAL A 57 -2.70 -9.66 4.44
C VAL A 57 -4.21 -9.83 4.55
N CYS A 58 -4.92 -9.47 3.49
CA CYS A 58 -6.36 -9.71 3.37
C CYS A 58 -6.56 -11.13 2.83
N LYS A 59 -7.14 -12.04 3.60
CA LYS A 59 -7.53 -13.38 3.13
C LYS A 59 -9.04 -13.44 2.94
N GLY A 60 -9.51 -14.13 1.91
CA GLY A 60 -10.95 -14.36 1.68
C GLY A 60 -11.65 -13.32 0.80
N VAL A 61 -10.90 -12.45 0.12
CA VAL A 61 -11.39 -11.61 -0.98
C VAL A 61 -10.76 -12.16 -2.26
N GLU A 62 -11.44 -12.13 -3.40
CA GLU A 62 -10.78 -12.53 -4.65
C GLU A 62 -9.74 -11.48 -5.06
N ALA A 63 -8.64 -11.89 -5.70
CA ALA A 63 -7.59 -10.96 -6.11
C ALA A 63 -8.10 -9.86 -7.06
N SER A 64 -9.09 -10.20 -7.90
CA SER A 64 -9.77 -9.28 -8.81
C SER A 64 -10.70 -8.30 -8.10
N GLU A 65 -11.17 -8.63 -6.89
CA GLU A 65 -12.08 -7.79 -6.11
C GLU A 65 -11.31 -6.81 -5.20
N PHE A 66 -10.01 -7.04 -5.00
CA PHE A 66 -9.19 -6.17 -4.18
C PHE A 66 -8.92 -4.83 -4.89
N PRO A 67 -9.27 -3.68 -4.29
CA PRO A 67 -9.12 -2.40 -4.96
C PRO A 67 -7.64 -2.05 -5.13
N SER A 68 -7.23 -1.78 -6.38
CA SER A 68 -5.93 -1.16 -6.64
C SER A 68 -6.04 0.36 -6.44
N ALA A 69 -5.88 0.81 -5.20
CA ALA A 69 -6.11 2.20 -4.81
C ALA A 69 -5.04 2.75 -3.86
N LEU A 70 -4.98 4.08 -3.80
CA LEU A 70 -4.17 4.84 -2.84
C LEU A 70 -5.08 5.90 -2.21
N TRP A 71 -5.04 5.99 -0.88
CA TRP A 71 -5.82 6.97 -0.16
C TRP A 71 -4.93 7.85 0.72
N THR A 72 -5.20 9.14 0.73
CA THR A 72 -4.62 10.12 1.66
C THR A 72 -5.72 11.02 2.21
N PRO A 73 -5.47 11.75 3.32
CA PRO A 73 -6.45 12.71 3.82
C PRO A 73 -6.85 13.80 2.81
N SER A 74 -5.96 14.19 1.88
CA SER A 74 -6.19 15.30 0.94
C SER A 74 -6.66 14.85 -0.45
N TRP A 75 -6.30 13.65 -0.90
CA TRP A 75 -6.64 13.12 -2.22
C TRP A 75 -6.65 11.59 -2.22
N ALA A 76 -7.33 10.98 -3.19
CA ALA A 76 -7.32 9.54 -3.39
C ALA A 76 -7.19 9.20 -4.89
N LEU A 77 -6.68 8.01 -5.17
CA LEU A 77 -6.51 7.43 -6.49
C LEU A 77 -7.13 6.03 -6.49
N ARG A 78 -7.92 5.73 -7.51
CA ARG A 78 -8.37 4.36 -7.80
C ARG A 78 -7.97 4.00 -9.22
N ARG A 79 -7.24 2.91 -9.40
CA ARG A 79 -7.00 2.31 -10.72
C ARG A 79 -8.27 1.56 -11.12
N LEU A 80 -8.72 1.79 -12.35
CA LEU A 80 -9.89 1.15 -12.96
C LEU A 80 -9.48 -0.04 -13.81
N ASP A 81 -8.37 0.10 -14.55
CA ASP A 81 -7.79 -0.97 -15.35
C ASP A 81 -6.28 -1.02 -15.07
N PRO A 82 -5.79 -2.07 -14.39
CA PRO A 82 -4.37 -2.22 -14.13
C PRO A 82 -3.54 -2.40 -15.41
N VAL A 83 -4.06 -3.09 -16.42
CA VAL A 83 -3.36 -3.42 -17.68
C VAL A 83 -3.18 -2.17 -18.53
N ARG A 84 -4.21 -1.32 -18.60
CA ARG A 84 -4.18 -0.07 -19.37
C ARG A 84 -3.72 1.12 -18.53
N CYS A 85 -3.38 0.90 -17.27
CA CYS A 85 -3.01 1.94 -16.30
C CYS A 85 -4.02 3.11 -16.23
N THR A 86 -5.31 2.84 -16.43
CA THR A 86 -6.35 3.88 -16.31
C THR A 86 -6.81 3.98 -14.86
N GLY A 87 -7.13 5.19 -14.43
CA GLY A 87 -7.56 5.45 -13.07
C GLY A 87 -8.09 6.87 -12.87
N VAL A 88 -8.68 7.10 -11.71
CA VAL A 88 -9.20 8.41 -11.31
C VAL A 88 -8.45 8.86 -10.06
N ALA A 89 -7.76 9.99 -10.16
CA ALA A 89 -7.25 10.73 -9.03
C ALA A 89 -8.21 11.88 -8.71
N SER A 90 -8.63 12.01 -7.45
CA SER A 90 -9.64 13.00 -7.06
C SER A 90 -9.40 13.53 -5.65
N THR A 91 -9.78 14.80 -5.45
CA THR A 91 -9.88 15.46 -4.15
C THR A 91 -11.32 15.50 -3.62
N GLU A 92 -12.28 15.01 -4.41
CA GLU A 92 -13.71 14.99 -4.10
C GLU A 92 -13.97 14.25 -2.77
N ALA A 93 -14.69 14.89 -1.85
CA ALA A 93 -14.88 14.37 -0.50
C ALA A 93 -15.63 13.03 -0.47
N ARG A 94 -16.66 12.86 -1.31
CA ARG A 94 -17.47 11.63 -1.32
C ARG A 94 -16.67 10.44 -1.84
N MET A 95 -15.96 10.60 -2.96
CA MET A 95 -15.07 9.57 -3.49
C MET A 95 -13.99 9.16 -2.47
N ARG A 96 -13.37 10.14 -1.80
CA ARG A 96 -12.41 9.86 -0.72
C ARG A 96 -13.02 9.12 0.47
N LEU A 97 -14.25 9.46 0.87
CA LEU A 97 -14.93 8.80 1.97
C LEU A 97 -15.23 7.33 1.64
N LEU A 98 -15.85 7.08 0.49
CA LEU A 98 -16.21 5.73 0.05
C LEU A 98 -14.97 4.84 -0.09
N LEU A 99 -13.90 5.36 -0.69
CA LEU A 99 -12.66 4.60 -0.83
C LEU A 99 -12.01 4.32 0.53
N ARG A 100 -12.10 5.25 1.49
CA ARG A 100 -11.61 5.01 2.86
C ARG A 100 -12.38 3.89 3.52
N GLU A 101 -13.71 3.92 3.47
CA GLU A 101 -14.57 2.90 4.08
C GLU A 101 -14.31 1.51 3.52
N GLU A 102 -14.17 1.40 2.19
CA GLU A 102 -13.79 0.16 1.51
C GLU A 102 -12.44 -0.36 2.00
N LEU A 103 -11.40 0.49 2.04
CA LEU A 103 -10.07 0.09 2.50
C LEU A 103 -10.04 -0.26 4.00
N ASP A 104 -10.78 0.46 4.83
CA ASP A 104 -10.88 0.21 6.27
C ASP A 104 -11.56 -1.13 6.55
N GLU A 105 -12.54 -1.53 5.75
CA GLU A 105 -13.18 -2.84 5.88
C GLU A 105 -12.23 -3.97 5.51
N HIS A 106 -11.51 -3.84 4.39
CA HIS A 106 -10.44 -4.79 4.04
C HIS A 106 -9.36 -4.85 5.12
N LYS A 107 -9.01 -3.70 5.71
CA LYS A 107 -8.07 -3.63 6.83
C LYS A 107 -8.60 -4.39 8.05
N ARG A 108 -9.88 -4.26 8.40
CA ARG A 108 -10.52 -4.93 9.54
C ARG A 108 -10.45 -6.46 9.41
N GLN A 109 -10.66 -6.98 8.21
CA GLN A 109 -10.67 -8.41 7.91
C GLN A 109 -9.27 -9.01 7.70
N SER A 110 -8.24 -8.16 7.58
CA SER A 110 -6.87 -8.57 7.33
C SER A 110 -6.09 -8.93 8.60
N THR A 111 -5.04 -9.73 8.44
CA THR A 111 -4.09 -10.07 9.51
C THR A 111 -2.74 -9.41 9.29
N PRO A 112 -1.95 -9.07 10.34
CA PRO A 112 -0.58 -8.60 10.16
C PRO A 112 0.24 -9.56 9.29
N GLY A 113 1.06 -9.01 8.39
CA GLY A 113 1.91 -9.81 7.51
C GLY A 113 3.11 -9.03 7.00
N PHE A 114 4.06 -9.77 6.43
CA PHE A 114 5.35 -9.24 5.96
C PHE A 114 6.09 -8.46 7.06
N PRO A 115 6.72 -9.13 8.02
CA PRO A 115 7.51 -8.46 9.05
C PRO A 115 8.70 -7.71 8.41
N ALA A 116 9.06 -6.55 8.98
CA ALA A 116 10.13 -5.70 8.44
C ALA A 116 11.50 -6.39 8.54
N SER A 117 11.76 -7.09 9.63
CA SER A 117 12.88 -8.02 9.78
C SER A 117 12.35 -9.44 9.98
N THR A 118 13.07 -10.42 9.45
CA THR A 118 12.85 -11.82 9.81
C THR A 118 13.75 -12.02 11.03
N LEU A 119 13.25 -11.74 12.24
CA LEU A 119 13.97 -12.13 13.45
C LEU A 119 14.16 -13.64 13.39
N GLY A 120 15.42 -14.06 13.36
CA GLY A 120 15.79 -15.47 13.30
C GLY A 120 15.12 -16.24 14.43
N LEU A 121 14.61 -17.42 14.08
CA LEU A 121 14.38 -18.51 15.01
C LEU A 121 15.66 -18.82 15.79
#